data_AF-A0A7X1E323-F1
#
_entry.id   AF-A0A7X1E323-F1
#
_cell.length_a   1.000
_cell.length_b   1.000
_cell.length_c   1.000
_cell.angle_alpha   90.00
_cell.angle_beta   90.00
_cell.angle_gamma   90.00
#
_symmetry.space_group_name_H-M   'P 1'
#
loop_
_entity.id
_entity.type
_entity.pdbx_description
1 polymer ?
#
loop_
_entity_poly.entity_id
_entity_poly.type
_entity_poly.pdbx_seq_one_letter_code
_entity_poly.pdbx_strand_id
1 'polypeptide(L)'
;MTQKAIRPLYHVEALAREAGYEITYAYDDIVFLKHSEVLVQFSNVDENQLRIYLHRDLDEATASDVSLKLTRGAKGQDFTIIFVGSFTMEQKSDAKDEIELIFFEEA
;
A
#
# COMPACT_ATOMS: atom_id res chain seq x y z
N MET A 1 -15.36 22.50 -10.43
CA MET A 1 -14.82 22.17 -9.09
C MET A 1 -14.79 20.65 -9.01
N THR A 2 -13.64 20.01 -9.19
CA THR A 2 -13.55 18.55 -9.10
C THR A 2 -13.52 18.20 -7.62
N GLN A 3 -14.61 17.67 -7.09
CA GLN A 3 -14.67 17.21 -5.71
C GLN A 3 -13.66 16.06 -5.56
N LYS A 4 -12.63 16.26 -4.74
CA LYS A 4 -11.66 15.21 -4.40
C LYS A 4 -12.42 14.11 -3.68
N ALA A 5 -12.48 12.92 -4.28
CA ALA A 5 -13.12 11.76 -3.66
C ALA A 5 -12.45 11.52 -2.30
N ILE A 6 -13.26 11.42 -1.24
CA ILE A 6 -12.74 11.14 0.09
C ILE A 6 -12.29 9.68 0.08
N ARG A 7 -10.97 9.44 0.17
CA ARG A 7 -10.45 8.08 0.26
C ARG A 7 -10.74 7.50 1.65
N PRO A 8 -11.27 6.27 1.75
CA PRO A 8 -11.63 5.66 3.03
C PRO A 8 -10.38 5.21 3.78
N LEU A 9 -9.63 6.14 4.38
CA LEU A 9 -8.40 5.85 5.14
C LEU A 9 -8.64 4.80 6.24
N TYR A 10 -9.86 4.75 6.79
CA TYR A 10 -10.26 3.77 7.79
C TYR A 10 -10.10 2.31 7.32
N HIS A 11 -10.21 2.02 6.00
CA HIS A 11 -9.91 0.68 5.47
C HIS A 11 -8.43 0.32 5.68
N VAL A 12 -7.53 1.27 5.42
CA VAL A 12 -6.09 1.06 5.58
C VAL A 12 -5.70 0.97 7.05
N GLU A 13 -6.32 1.78 7.91
CA GLU A 13 -6.14 1.70 9.37
C GLU A 13 -6.58 0.34 9.93
N ALA A 14 -7.75 -0.15 9.51
CA ALA A 14 -8.23 -1.47 9.87
C ALA A 14 -7.26 -2.56 9.40
N LEU A 15 -6.86 -2.52 8.12
CA LEU A 15 -5.91 -3.48 7.55
C LEU A 15 -4.58 -3.49 8.33
N ALA A 16 -4.00 -2.32 8.57
CA ALA A 16 -2.73 -2.18 9.28
C ALA A 16 -2.83 -2.75 10.69
N ARG A 17 -3.89 -2.38 11.44
CA ARG A 17 -4.11 -2.88 12.80
C ARG A 17 -4.23 -4.40 12.84
N GLU A 18 -5.06 -4.99 11.99
CA GLU A 18 -5.27 -6.44 11.97
C GLU A 18 -4.03 -7.21 11.49
N ALA A 19 -3.22 -6.60 10.61
CA ALA A 19 -1.96 -7.17 10.17
C ALA A 19 -0.80 -6.97 11.18
N GLY A 20 -1.01 -6.19 12.25
CA GLY A 20 0.01 -5.85 13.23
C GLY A 20 1.05 -4.86 12.71
N TYR A 21 0.65 -3.96 11.80
CA TYR A 21 1.49 -2.94 11.19
C TYR A 21 1.07 -1.54 11.59
N GLU A 22 2.02 -0.62 11.43
CA GLU A 22 1.82 0.80 11.62
C GLU A 22 1.80 1.51 10.26
N ILE A 23 0.96 2.54 10.16
CA ILE A 23 1.01 3.49 9.05
C ILE A 23 2.26 4.34 9.23
N THR A 24 3.16 4.29 8.26
CA THR A 24 4.41 5.07 8.26
C THR A 24 4.19 6.45 7.65
N TYR A 25 3.52 6.51 6.50
CA TYR A 25 3.17 7.75 5.81
C TYR A 25 1.82 7.61 5.11
N ALA A 26 0.98 8.64 5.16
CA ALA A 26 -0.30 8.66 4.45
C ALA A 26 -0.36 9.88 3.53
N TYR A 27 -0.51 9.62 2.24
CA TYR A 27 -0.77 10.62 1.21
C TYR A 27 -2.21 10.47 0.73
N ASP A 28 -2.61 11.32 -0.21
CA ASP A 28 -3.98 11.38 -0.69
C ASP A 28 -4.47 10.07 -1.33
N ASP A 29 -3.63 9.41 -2.12
CA ASP A 29 -4.01 8.20 -2.88
C ASP A 29 -3.19 6.96 -2.51
N ILE A 30 -2.13 7.13 -1.71
CA ILE A 30 -1.22 6.04 -1.29
C ILE A 30 -0.90 6.13 0.21
N VAL A 31 -0.69 4.99 0.84
CA VAL A 31 -0.34 4.86 2.25
C VAL A 31 0.77 3.82 2.40
N PHE A 32 1.81 4.16 3.14
CA PHE A 32 2.93 3.27 3.46
C PHE A 32 2.70 2.60 4.81
N LEU A 33 2.91 1.29 4.88
CA LEU A 33 2.89 0.51 6.11
C LEU A 33 4.26 -0.11 6.37
N LYS A 34 4.50 -0.50 7.63
CA LYS A 34 5.65 -1.33 8.05
C LYS A 34 6.99 -0.78 7.53
N HIS A 35 7.38 0.40 8.01
CA HIS A 35 8.63 1.07 7.59
C HIS A 35 8.79 1.21 6.07
N SER A 36 7.67 1.46 5.36
CA SER A 36 7.61 1.56 3.91
C SER A 36 7.93 0.27 3.13
N GLU A 37 7.75 -0.90 3.76
CA GLU A 37 7.84 -2.19 3.07
C GLU A 37 6.57 -2.54 2.28
N VAL A 38 5.44 -1.89 2.61
CA VAL A 38 4.15 -2.08 1.95
C VAL A 38 3.61 -0.74 1.52
N LEU A 39 3.16 -0.64 0.28
CA LEU A 39 2.42 0.49 -0.24
C LEU A 39 0.99 0.03 -0.55
N VAL A 40 0.03 0.75 0.02
CA VAL A 40 -1.40 0.59 -0.23
C VAL A 40 -1.87 1.75 -1.11
N GLN A 41 -2.46 1.45 -2.26
CA GLN A 41 -3.04 2.45 -3.15
C GLN A 41 -4.56 2.27 -3.19
N PHE A 42 -5.30 3.37 -3.06
CA PHE A 42 -6.75 3.34 -3.23
C PHE A 42 -7.10 3.10 -4.71
N SER A 43 -8.01 2.16 -4.98
CA SER A 43 -8.46 1.95 -6.35
C SER A 43 -9.29 3.13 -6.85
N ASN A 44 -9.11 3.46 -8.13
CA ASN A 44 -9.94 4.45 -8.84
C ASN A 44 -11.20 3.82 -9.43
N VAL A 45 -11.35 2.49 -9.33
CA VAL A 45 -12.46 1.73 -9.89
C VAL A 45 -13.46 1.32 -8.80
N ASP A 46 -12.97 0.91 -7.63
CA ASP A 46 -13.77 0.45 -6.50
C ASP A 46 -13.23 1.03 -5.19
N GLU A 47 -14.03 1.81 -4.48
CA GLU A 47 -13.64 2.45 -3.20
C GLU A 47 -13.39 1.45 -2.06
N ASN A 48 -13.93 0.24 -2.18
CA ASN A 48 -13.75 -0.85 -1.23
C ASN A 48 -12.62 -1.81 -1.66
N GLN A 49 -11.77 -1.39 -2.61
CA GLN A 49 -10.62 -2.17 -3.07
C GLN A 49 -9.31 -1.42 -2.82
N LEU A 50 -8.40 -2.12 -2.13
CA LEU A 50 -7.06 -1.65 -1.87
C LEU A 50 -6.05 -2.43 -2.74
N ARG A 51 -5.25 -1.70 -3.49
CA ARG A 51 -4.14 -2.25 -4.29
C ARG A 51 -2.89 -2.30 -3.42
N ILE A 52 -2.27 -3.46 -3.32
CA ILE A 52 -1.10 -3.70 -2.46
C ILE A 52 0.13 -3.88 -3.35
N TYR A 53 1.17 -3.13 -3.02
CA TYR A 53 2.50 -3.28 -3.58
C TYR A 53 3.49 -3.58 -2.45
N LEU A 54 4.36 -4.56 -2.64
CA LEU A 54 5.44 -4.87 -1.71
C LEU A 54 6.75 -4.23 -2.17
N HIS A 55 7.60 -3.82 -1.23
CA HIS A 55 8.90 -3.29 -1.61
C HIS A 55 9.75 -4.38 -2.27
N ARG A 56 10.45 -4.04 -3.35
CA ARG A 56 11.20 -5.02 -4.15
C ARG A 56 12.40 -5.63 -3.42
N ASP A 57 12.89 -4.93 -2.41
CA ASP A 57 14.00 -5.39 -1.57
C ASP A 57 13.59 -6.42 -0.50
N LEU A 58 12.29 -6.75 -0.40
CA LEU A 58 11.86 -7.85 0.45
C LEU A 58 12.35 -9.19 -0.11
N ASP A 59 12.97 -9.99 0.74
CA ASP A 59 13.21 -11.39 0.43
C ASP A 59 11.88 -12.17 0.34
N GLU A 60 11.90 -13.33 -0.32
CA GLU A 60 10.71 -14.15 -0.57
C GLU A 60 9.99 -14.58 0.71
N ALA A 61 10.73 -14.92 1.77
CA ALA A 61 10.13 -15.36 3.03
C ALA A 61 9.42 -14.20 3.72
N THR A 62 10.03 -13.02 3.74
CA THR A 62 9.45 -11.79 4.28
C THR A 62 8.24 -11.34 3.47
N ALA A 63 8.32 -11.35 2.14
CA ALA A 63 7.22 -11.00 1.26
C ALA A 63 6.02 -11.94 1.45
N SER A 64 6.28 -13.24 1.61
CA SER A 64 5.25 -14.25 1.89
C SER A 64 4.58 -14.05 3.25
N ASP A 65 5.35 -13.82 4.32
CA ASP A 65 4.80 -13.51 5.66
C ASP A 65 3.94 -12.25 5.64
N VAL A 66 4.43 -11.20 4.98
CA VAL A 66 3.69 -9.94 4.83
C VAL A 66 2.38 -10.14 4.10
N SER A 67 2.41 -10.85 2.98
CA SER A 67 1.23 -11.13 2.17
C SER A 67 0.19 -11.93 2.96
N LEU A 68 0.62 -12.91 3.74
CA LEU A 68 -0.25 -13.73 4.58
C LEU A 68 -0.91 -12.90 5.68
N LYS A 69 -0.16 -12.02 6.35
CA LYS A 69 -0.68 -11.13 7.39
C LYS A 69 -1.70 -10.15 6.84
N LEU A 70 -1.42 -9.51 5.71
CA LEU A 70 -2.37 -8.59 5.05
C LEU A 70 -3.64 -9.34 4.61
N THR A 71 -3.50 -10.51 3.98
CA THR A 71 -4.64 -11.35 3.57
C THR A 71 -5.50 -11.75 4.75
N ARG A 72 -4.89 -12.09 5.89
CA ARG A 72 -5.63 -12.39 7.13
C ARG A 72 -6.30 -11.15 7.69
N GLY A 73 -5.62 -10.00 7.69
CA GLY A 73 -6.17 -8.74 8.22
C GLY A 73 -7.34 -8.20 7.41
N ALA A 74 -7.36 -8.44 6.10
CA ALA A 74 -8.48 -8.09 5.23
C ALA A 74 -9.69 -9.04 5.39
N LYS A 75 -9.52 -10.22 5.99
CA LYS A 75 -10.59 -11.22 6.09
C LYS A 75 -11.70 -10.74 7.03
N GLY A 76 -12.93 -10.66 6.50
CA GLY A 76 -14.10 -10.23 7.28
C GLY A 76 -14.26 -8.72 7.39
N GLN A 77 -13.41 -7.96 6.70
CA GLN A 77 -13.61 -6.53 6.50
C GLN A 77 -14.58 -6.30 5.33
N ASP A 78 -15.11 -5.08 5.27
CA ASP A 78 -15.98 -4.53 4.23
C ASP A 78 -15.22 -4.05 2.98
N PHE A 79 -13.91 -4.28 2.93
CA PHE A 79 -13.05 -4.04 1.77
C PHE A 79 -12.29 -5.31 1.33
N THR A 80 -11.72 -5.26 0.14
CA THR A 80 -10.85 -6.30 -0.43
C THR A 80 -9.45 -5.76 -0.68
N ILE A 81 -8.46 -6.66 -0.65
CA ILE A 81 -7.09 -6.34 -1.04
C ILE A 81 -6.73 -7.12 -2.30
N ILE A 82 -5.95 -6.51 -3.18
CA ILE A 82 -5.38 -7.15 -4.37
C ILE A 82 -3.87 -6.89 -4.36
N PHE A 83 -3.08 -7.95 -4.43
CA PHE A 83 -1.64 -7.83 -4.65
C PHE A 83 -1.41 -7.57 -6.14
N VAL A 84 -0.88 -6.38 -6.44
CA VAL A 84 -0.71 -5.91 -7.82
C VAL A 84 0.73 -6.03 -8.29
N GLY A 85 1.68 -6.07 -7.35
CA GLY A 85 3.08 -6.30 -7.65
C GLY A 85 4.00 -5.65 -6.63
N SER A 86 5.07 -5.02 -7.10
CA SER A 86 6.10 -4.43 -6.25
C SER A 86 6.40 -2.98 -6.58
N PHE A 87 7.13 -2.30 -5.69
CA PHE A 87 7.60 -0.93 -5.92
C PHE A 87 9.02 -0.73 -5.38
N THR A 88 9.67 0.35 -5.85
CA THR A 88 10.90 0.89 -5.27
C THR A 88 10.79 2.41 -5.08
N MET A 89 11.66 2.96 -4.25
CA MET A 89 11.80 4.40 -3.98
C MET A 89 13.19 4.87 -4.43
N GLU A 90 13.24 5.84 -5.33
CA GLU A 90 14.49 6.45 -5.79
C GLU A 90 14.52 7.95 -5.48
N GLN A 91 15.65 8.46 -4.98
CA GLN A 91 15.81 9.89 -4.77
C GLN A 91 16.08 10.58 -6.11
N LYS A 92 15.34 11.65 -6.42
CA LYS A 92 15.58 12.41 -7.64
C LYS A 92 16.90 13.18 -7.55
N SER A 93 17.79 12.94 -8.51
CA SER A 93 19.10 13.61 -8.61
C SER A 93 18.99 15.14 -8.60
N ASP A 94 17.92 15.68 -9.20
CA ASP A 94 17.75 17.12 -9.45
C ASP A 94 16.92 17.83 -8.36
N ALA A 95 16.30 17.09 -7.44
CA ALA A 95 15.46 17.63 -6.38
C ALA A 95 15.68 16.83 -5.08
N LYS A 96 16.48 17.39 -4.16
CA LYS A 96 16.95 16.70 -2.95
C LYS A 96 15.82 16.19 -2.03
N ASP A 97 14.64 16.78 -2.11
CA ASP A 97 13.49 16.46 -1.27
C ASP A 97 12.37 15.75 -2.04
N GLU A 98 12.61 15.33 -3.28
CA GLU A 98 11.66 14.53 -4.06
C GLU A 98 12.08 13.07 -4.16
N ILE A 99 11.12 12.19 -3.97
CA ILE A 99 11.27 10.75 -4.15
C ILE A 99 10.39 10.35 -5.34
N GLU A 100 10.95 9.53 -6.22
CA GLU A 100 10.24 8.87 -7.31
C GLU A 100 9.85 7.46 -6.89
N LEU A 101 8.57 7.12 -7.11
CA LEU A 101 8.05 5.77 -6.92
C LEU A 101 7.97 5.08 -8.27
N ILE A 102 8.65 3.93 -8.40
CA ILE A 102 8.61 3.10 -9.59
C ILE A 102 7.83 1.83 -9.26
N PHE A 103 6.76 1.59 -10.01
CA PHE A 103 5.86 0.45 -9.82
C PHE A 103 6.14 -0.65 -10.83
N PHE A 104 6.07 -1.90 -10.39
CA PHE A 104 6.19 -3.09 -11.22
C PHE A 104 4.93 -3.94 -11.00
N GLU A 105 4.03 -3.93 -11.98
CA GLU A 105 2.81 -4.73 -11.91
C GLU A 105 3.10 -6.17 -12.38
N GLU A 106 2.62 -7.16 -11.62
CA GLU A 106 2.70 -8.57 -11.97
C GLU A 106 1.42 -8.99 -12.72
N ALA A 107 1.58 -9.65 -13.87
CA ALA A 107 0.52 -9.97 -14.82
C ALA A 107 -0.24 -11.25 -14.50
#